data_AF-A0A2T3NGE3-F1
#
_entry.id   AF-A0A2T3NGE3-F1
#
_cell.length_a   1.000
_cell.length_b   1.000
_cell.length_c   1.000
_cell.angle_alpha   90.00
_cell.angle_beta   90.00
_cell.angle_gamma   90.00
#
_symmetry.space_group_name_H-M   'P 1'
#
loop_
_entity.id
_entity.type
_entity.pdbx_description
1 polymer ?
#
loop_
_entity_poly.entity_id
_entity_poly.type
_entity_poly.pdbx_seq_one_letter_code
_entity_poly.pdbx_strand_id
1 'polypeptide(L)'
;MLYVIALAVIIFVFVFKDRPIMVLTFEDGKLTQQKGQIPNGFLAGCKDIAHKQPFSGKVKVYKTRFTTKLVFSKSVPSKVKQRIHNVFPYSGGSKKRGRRA
;
A
#
# COMPACT_ATOMS: atom_id res chain seq x y z
N MET A 1 17.24 27.90 -25.18
CA MET A 1 17.72 27.20 -23.96
C MET A 1 16.67 27.17 -22.84
N LEU A 2 15.94 28.25 -22.57
CA LEU A 2 14.96 28.33 -21.46
C LEU A 2 13.79 27.32 -21.57
N TYR A 3 13.30 27.06 -22.79
CA TYR A 3 12.26 26.05 -23.04
C TYR A 3 12.70 24.61 -22.73
N VAL A 4 13.97 24.29 -22.95
CA VAL A 4 14.53 22.95 -22.67
C VAL A 4 14.59 22.73 -21.15
N ILE A 5 14.99 23.76 -20.41
CA ILE A 5 15.02 23.74 -18.94
C ILE A 5 13.62 23.60 -18.37
N ALA A 6 12.63 24.35 -18.88
CA ALA A 6 11.24 24.24 -18.44
C ALA A 6 10.67 22.83 -18.67
N LEU A 7 10.95 22.23 -19.84
CA LEU A 7 10.49 20.89 -20.18
C LEU A 7 11.14 19.81 -19.29
N ALA A 8 12.43 19.97 -18.97
CA ALA A 8 13.13 19.08 -18.03
C ALA A 8 12.51 19.12 -16.62
N VAL A 9 12.15 20.31 -16.12
CA VAL A 9 11.48 20.46 -14.81
C VAL A 9 10.11 19.78 -14.80
N ILE A 10 9.33 19.92 -15.87
CA ILE A 10 8.01 19.28 -15.96
C ILE A 10 8.14 17.75 -15.93
N ILE A 11 9.03 17.18 -16.74
CA ILE A 11 9.27 15.72 -16.74
C ILE A 11 9.72 15.25 -15.35
N PHE A 12 10.61 16.00 -14.70
CA PHE A 12 11.07 15.68 -13.36
C PHE A 12 9.89 15.63 -12.36
N VAL A 13 9.02 16.64 -12.35
CA VAL A 13 7.84 16.64 -11.46
C VAL A 13 6.90 15.45 -11.75
N PHE A 14 6.72 15.07 -13.01
CA PHE A 14 5.90 13.91 -13.36
C PHE A 14 6.50 12.58 -12.91
N VAL A 15 7.82 12.43 -13.04
CA VAL A 15 8.55 11.22 -12.60
C VAL A 15 8.50 11.08 -11.07
N PHE A 16 8.60 12.18 -10.33
CA PHE A 16 8.57 12.16 -8.86
C PHE A 16 7.16 12.15 -8.26
N LYS A 17 6.10 12.19 -9.08
CA LYS A 17 4.73 12.17 -8.58
C LYS A 17 4.38 10.81 -7.97
N ASP A 18 4.35 10.76 -6.64
CA ASP A 18 3.91 9.59 -5.87
C ASP A 18 2.46 9.18 -6.24
N ARG A 19 2.29 7.99 -6.81
CA ARG A 19 0.98 7.39 -7.14
C ARG A 19 0.75 6.07 -6.40
N PRO A 20 0.50 6.08 -5.07
CA PRO A 20 0.10 4.87 -4.36
C PRO A 20 -1.32 4.48 -4.76
N ILE A 21 -1.56 3.19 -4.99
CA ILE A 21 -2.90 2.66 -5.30
C ILE A 21 -3.77 2.58 -4.05
N MET A 22 -3.13 2.28 -2.92
CA MET A 22 -3.81 2.14 -1.65
C MET A 22 -2.97 2.77 -0.54
N VAL A 23 -3.64 3.49 0.36
CA VAL A 23 -3.03 4.09 1.55
C VAL A 23 -3.91 3.80 2.76
N LEU A 24 -3.30 3.26 3.80
CA LEU A 24 -3.90 3.07 5.11
C LEU A 24 -3.08 3.85 6.13
N THR A 25 -3.74 4.66 6.95
CA THR A 25 -3.12 5.35 8.07
C THR A 25 -3.68 4.80 9.36
N PHE A 26 -2.80 4.37 10.25
CA PHE A 26 -3.11 3.89 11.58
C PHE A 26 -2.54 4.87 12.61
N GLU A 27 -3.33 5.18 13.63
CA GLU A 27 -2.92 5.97 14.79
C GLU A 27 -3.38 5.23 16.05
N ASP A 28 -2.44 4.91 16.94
CA ASP A 28 -2.68 4.20 18.21
C ASP A 28 -3.57 2.96 18.08
N GLY A 29 -3.36 2.16 17.04
CA GLY A 29 -4.12 0.94 16.79
C GLY A 29 -5.50 1.15 16.15
N LYS A 30 -5.88 2.39 15.82
CA LYS A 30 -7.11 2.72 15.09
C LYS A 30 -6.80 3.08 13.63
N LEU A 31 -7.67 2.67 12.72
CA LEU A 31 -7.60 3.06 11.31
C LEU A 31 -8.20 4.47 11.16
N THR A 32 -7.37 5.46 10.88
CA THR A 32 -7.82 6.87 10.73
C THR A 32 -8.12 7.23 9.29
N GLN A 33 -7.39 6.68 8.33
CA GLN A 33 -7.62 6.96 6.92
C GLN A 33 -7.51 5.72 6.05
N GLN A 34 -8.44 5.63 5.10
CA GLN A 34 -8.48 4.63 4.05
C GLN A 34 -8.55 5.34 2.70
N LYS A 35 -7.62 5.05 1.80
CA LYS A 35 -7.62 5.58 0.43
C LYS A 35 -7.38 4.46 -0.57
N GLY A 36 -8.17 4.44 -1.63
CA GLY A 36 -8.11 3.42 -2.68
C GLY A 36 -9.04 2.23 -2.44
N GLN A 37 -9.13 1.35 -3.44
CA GLN A 37 -9.93 0.13 -3.33
C GLN A 37 -9.14 -0.92 -2.53
N ILE A 38 -9.61 -1.19 -1.32
CA ILE A 38 -8.97 -2.14 -0.40
C ILE A 38 -9.80 -3.41 -0.34
N PRO A 39 -9.22 -4.60 -0.56
CA PRO A 39 -9.92 -5.86 -0.35
C PRO A 39 -10.35 -6.00 1.12
N ASN A 40 -11.62 -6.36 1.36
CA ASN A 40 -12.18 -6.47 2.71
C ASN A 40 -11.37 -7.39 3.64
N GLY A 41 -10.86 -8.51 3.12
CA GLY A 41 -10.01 -9.43 3.89
C GLY A 41 -8.69 -8.81 4.35
N PHE A 42 -8.09 -7.94 3.52
CA PHE A 42 -6.87 -7.24 3.89
C PHE A 42 -7.14 -6.18 4.97
N LEU A 43 -8.24 -5.44 4.83
CA LEU A 43 -8.66 -4.43 5.80
C LEU A 43 -8.97 -5.07 7.16
N ALA A 44 -9.74 -6.16 7.19
CA ALA A 44 -10.07 -6.88 8.41
C ALA A 44 -8.79 -7.38 9.12
N GLY A 45 -7.91 -8.07 8.40
CA GLY A 45 -6.67 -8.55 9.02
C GLY A 45 -5.72 -7.43 9.45
N CYS A 46 -5.70 -6.28 8.77
CA CYS A 46 -4.97 -5.11 9.26
C CYS A 46 -5.56 -4.54 10.56
N LYS A 47 -6.90 -4.48 10.68
CA LYS A 47 -7.57 -4.09 11.93
C LYS A 47 -7.26 -5.07 13.05
N ASP A 48 -7.30 -6.37 12.79
CA ASP A 48 -6.97 -7.40 13.80
C ASP A 48 -5.53 -7.27 14.30
N ILE A 49 -4.59 -6.97 13.40
CA ILE A 49 -3.20 -6.71 13.76
C ILE A 49 -3.09 -5.44 14.61
N ALA A 50 -3.79 -4.37 14.23
CA ALA A 50 -3.79 -3.11 14.96
C ALA A 50 -4.42 -3.24 16.36
N HIS A 51 -5.44 -4.08 16.53
CA HIS A 51 -6.04 -4.40 17.82
C HIS A 51 -5.10 -5.22 18.72
N LYS A 52 -4.41 -6.22 18.17
CA LYS A 52 -3.48 -7.08 18.94
C LYS A 52 -2.19 -6.35 19.32
N GLN A 53 -1.75 -5.43 18.48
CA GLN A 53 -0.53 -4.67 18.69
C GLN A 53 -0.80 -3.24 18.21
N PRO A 54 -1.13 -2.30 19.11
CA PRO A 54 -1.37 -0.92 18.73
C PRO A 54 -0.08 -0.34 18.13
N PHE A 55 -0.18 0.21 16.93
CA PHE A 55 0.92 0.89 16.26
C PHE A 55 0.39 2.14 15.56
N SER A 56 1.29 3.12 15.41
CA SER A 56 1.05 4.32 14.62
C SER A 56 1.91 4.28 13.36
N GLY A 57 1.31 4.50 12.20
CA GLY A 57 2.05 4.52 10.95
C GLY A 57 1.20 4.45 9.69
N LYS A 58 1.86 4.73 8.57
CA LYS A 58 1.26 4.69 7.23
C LYS A 58 1.71 3.43 6.50
N VAL A 59 0.75 2.77 5.86
CA VAL A 59 0.97 1.65 4.95
C VAL A 59 0.55 2.10 3.57
N LYS A 60 1.51 2.20 2.65
CA LYS A 60 1.28 2.53 1.24
C LYS A 60 1.51 1.29 0.39
N VAL A 61 0.67 1.11 -0.62
CA VAL A 61 0.83 0.03 -1.60
C VAL A 61 0.97 0.63 -2.99
N TYR A 62 2.05 0.23 -3.65
CA TYR A 62 2.40 0.62 -5.00
C TYR A 62 2.26 -0.61 -5.91
N LYS A 63 1.61 -0.46 -7.05
CA LYS A 63 1.57 -1.50 -8.07
C LYS A 63 2.44 -1.05 -9.23
N THR A 64 3.48 -1.82 -9.49
CA THR A 64 4.29 -1.74 -10.69
C THR A 64 3.73 -2.72 -11.72
N ARG A 65 4.14 -2.62 -12.98
CA ARG A 65 3.74 -3.52 -14.07
C ARG A 65 3.88 -5.02 -13.71
N PHE A 66 4.85 -5.37 -12.88
CA PHE A 66 5.17 -6.76 -12.54
C PHE A 66 4.97 -7.11 -11.05
N THR A 67 5.00 -6.14 -10.14
CA THR A 67 5.03 -6.41 -8.70
C THR A 67 4.20 -5.41 -7.90
N THR A 68 3.65 -5.88 -6.79
CA THR A 68 2.98 -5.03 -5.80
C THR A 68 3.90 -4.85 -4.60
N LYS A 69 4.31 -3.62 -4.31
CA LYS A 69 5.22 -3.28 -3.22
C LYS A 69 4.45 -2.63 -2.08
N LEU A 70 4.62 -3.17 -0.88
CA LEU A 70 4.20 -2.54 0.37
C LEU A 70 5.33 -1.65 0.90
N VAL A 71 4.99 -0.43 1.27
CA VAL A 71 5.92 0.54 1.88
C VAL A 71 5.31 1.00 3.20
N PHE A 72 6.09 0.86 4.27
CA PHE A 72 5.68 1.20 5.62
C PHE A 72 6.41 2.44 6.12
N SER A 73 5.75 3.21 6.98
CA SER A 73 6.40 4.25 7.78
C SER A 73 7.48 3.67 8.70
N LYS A 74 8.49 4.48 9.05
CA LYS A 74 9.54 4.11 10.00
C LYS A 74 9.01 3.79 11.40
N SER A 75 7.85 4.36 11.75
CA SER A 75 7.16 4.16 13.02
C SER A 75 6.56 2.75 13.22
N VAL A 76 6.44 1.96 12.15
CA VAL A 76 5.85 0.62 12.22
C VAL A 76 6.90 -0.39 12.69
N PRO A 77 6.64 -1.19 13.75
CA PRO A 77 7.55 -2.24 14.20
C PRO A 77 7.76 -3.35 13.15
N SER A 78 8.94 -3.96 13.09
CA SER A 78 9.27 -5.02 12.12
C SER A 78 8.32 -6.23 12.18
N LYS A 79 7.93 -6.65 13.39
CA LYS A 79 6.95 -7.72 13.63
C LYS A 79 5.60 -7.41 12.97
N VAL A 80 5.15 -6.15 13.07
CA VAL A 80 3.89 -5.69 12.45
C VAL A 80 4.01 -5.67 10.93
N LYS A 81 5.14 -5.20 10.38
CA LYS A 81 5.39 -5.22 8.93
C LYS A 81 5.25 -6.62 8.36
N GLN A 82 5.88 -7.62 9.01
CA GLN A 82 5.80 -9.01 8.55
C GLN A 82 4.37 -9.56 8.61
N ARG A 83 3.62 -9.25 9.68
CA ARG A 83 2.21 -9.68 9.80
C ARG A 83 1.34 -9.06 8.71
N ILE A 84 1.50 -7.76 8.42
CA ILE A 84 0.77 -7.09 7.34
C ILE A 84 1.14 -7.70 5.98
N HIS A 85 2.42 -8.05 5.77
CA HIS A 85 2.85 -8.81 4.58
C HIS A 85 2.14 -10.15 4.47
N ASN A 86 1.96 -10.90 5.55
CA ASN A 86 1.29 -12.20 5.52
C ASN A 86 -0.20 -12.11 5.19
N VAL A 87 -0.87 -11.06 5.64
CA VAL A 87 -2.29 -10.81 5.36
C VAL A 87 -2.49 -10.22 3.95
N PHE A 88 -1.43 -9.67 3.35
CA PHE A 88 -1.54 -9.01 2.06
C PHE A 88 -1.94 -10.00 0.96
N PRO A 89 -3.00 -9.71 0.18
CA PRO A 89 -3.38 -10.55 -0.93
C PRO A 89 -2.36 -10.38 -2.07
N TYR A 90 -1.37 -11.26 -2.12
CA TYR A 90 -0.40 -11.34 -3.23
C TYR A 90 -1.06 -11.63 -4.59
N SER A 91 -2.33 -12.07 -4.57
CA SER A 91 -3.16 -12.39 -5.72
C SER A 91 -3.82 -11.15 -6.33
N GLY A 92 -3.01 -10.30 -6.98
CA GLY A 92 -3.47 -9.36 -8.01
C GLY A 92 -3.60 -9.99 -9.40
N GLY A 93 -3.53 -11.32 -9.52
CA GLY A 93 -3.62 -12.06 -10.78
C GLY A 93 -4.64 -13.18 -10.69
N SER A 94 -5.73 -13.03 -11.46
CA SER A 94 -6.58 -14.09 -12.02
C SER A 94 -6.26 -15.54 -11.60
N LYS A 95 -6.90 -16.04 -10.53
CA LYS A 95 -7.29 -17.45 -10.52
C LYS A 95 -8.75 -17.49 -10.95
N LYS A 96 -8.99 -17.68 -12.26
CA LYS A 96 -10.23 -18.32 -12.72
C LYS A 96 -10.27 -19.66 -11.99
N ARG A 97 -11.03 -19.72 -10.90
CA ARG A 97 -11.34 -20.96 -10.19
C ARG A 97 -12.12 -21.78 -11.21
N GLY A 98 -11.44 -22.72 -11.87
CA GLY A 98 -12.07 -23.70 -12.74
C GLY A 98 -13.21 -24.33 -11.95
N ARG A 99 -14.42 -24.11 -12.44
CA ARG A 99 -15.62 -24.82 -12.01
C ARG A 99 -15.30 -26.29 -12.27
N ARG A 100 -15.10 -27.09 -11.22
CA ARG A 100 -15.12 -28.55 -11.37
C ARG A 100 -16.57 -28.87 -11.73
N ALA A 101 -16.75 -29.36 -12.96
CA ALA A 101 -17.98 -30.00 -13.43
C ALA A 101 -18.21 -31.29 -12.65
#